data_AF-A0A448MQC1-F1
#
_entry.id   AF-A0A448MQC1-F1
#
_cell.length_a   1.000
_cell.length_b   1.000
_cell.length_c   1.000
_cell.angle_alpha   90.00
_cell.angle_beta   90.00
_cell.angle_gamma   90.00
#
_symmetry.space_group_name_H-M   'P 1'
#
loop_
_entity.id
_entity.type
_entity.pdbx_description
1 polymer ?
#
loop_
_entity_poly.entity_id
_entity_poly.type
_entity_poly.pdbx_seq_one_letter_code
_entity_poly.pdbx_strand_id
1 'polypeptide(L)'
;MKILLAKELIARFHDEAAANAAEQEFINRFQKGAMPDEMPEFTFSSEIGLATLLKEAGLVPSTSEAIRSAQQGGVKINGEKLVM
;
A
#
# COMPACT_ATOMS: atom_id res chain seq x y z
N MET A 1 5.21 -18.10 13.69
CA MET A 1 5.28 -19.23 12.73
C MET A 1 5.28 -18.83 11.25
N LYS A 2 4.59 -17.77 10.79
CA LYS A 2 4.58 -17.39 9.36
C LYS A 2 5.95 -16.98 8.79
N ILE A 3 6.75 -16.27 9.58
CA ILE A 3 8.04 -15.72 9.12
C ILE A 3 9.11 -16.82 8.94
N LEU A 4 9.14 -17.83 9.80
CA LEU A 4 10.07 -18.96 9.69
C LEU A 4 9.84 -19.76 8.40
N LEU A 5 8.58 -20.04 8.06
CA LEU A 5 8.23 -20.74 6.82
C LEU A 5 8.59 -19.92 5.58
N ALA A 6 8.35 -18.60 5.61
CA ALA A 6 8.71 -17.71 4.51
C ALA A 6 10.24 -17.63 4.31
N LYS A 7 11.01 -17.54 5.41
CA LYS A 7 12.48 -17.55 5.36
C LYS A 7 13.01 -18.86 4.80
N GLU A 8 12.46 -20.00 5.23
CA GLU A 8 12.84 -21.32 4.73
C GLU A 8 12.56 -21.46 3.23
N LEU A 9 11.43 -20.93 2.75
CA LEU A 9 11.09 -20.93 1.33
C LEU A 9 12.06 -20.05 0.52
N ILE A 10 12.34 -18.83 0.97
CA ILE A 10 13.24 -17.90 0.26
C ILE A 10 14.68 -18.42 0.25
N ALA A 11 15.18 -18.95 1.37
CA ALA A 11 16.52 -19.50 1.46
C ALA A 11 16.73 -20.72 0.54
N ARG A 12 15.65 -21.48 0.27
CA ARG A 12 15.69 -22.67 -0.60
C ARG A 12 15.71 -22.34 -2.09
N PHE A 13 15.17 -21.18 -2.48
CA PHE A 13 15.06 -20.76 -3.88
C PHE A 13 16.05 -19.64 -4.28
N HIS A 14 16.57 -18.87 -3.32
CA HIS A 14 17.55 -17.81 -3.54
C HIS A 14 18.81 -18.03 -2.70
N ASP A 15 18.81 -17.59 -1.44
CA ASP A 15 19.91 -17.73 -0.50
C ASP A 15 19.51 -17.19 0.90
N GLU A 16 20.28 -17.52 1.94
CA GLU A 16 20.00 -17.03 3.30
C GLU A 16 20.08 -15.50 3.42
N ALA A 17 20.89 -14.85 2.58
CA ALA A 17 21.01 -13.40 2.54
C ALA A 17 19.69 -12.75 2.08
N ALA A 18 19.07 -13.25 1.00
CA ALA A 18 17.77 -12.76 0.54
C ALA A 18 16.65 -13.04 1.54
N ALA A 19 16.68 -14.17 2.24
CA ALA A 19 15.68 -14.49 3.26
C ALA A 19 15.71 -13.51 4.45
N ASN A 20 16.91 -13.11 4.88
CA ASN A 20 17.09 -12.11 5.93
C ASN A 20 16.70 -10.70 5.46
N ALA A 21 17.05 -10.33 4.22
CA ALA A 21 16.66 -9.04 3.63
C ALA A 21 15.13 -8.93 3.51
N ALA A 22 14.46 -9.97 3.00
CA ALA A 22 13.00 -10.00 2.86
C ALA A 22 12.28 -9.98 4.21
N GLU A 23 12.82 -10.64 5.25
CA GLU A 23 12.27 -10.53 6.60
C GLU A 23 12.39 -9.09 7.13
N GLN A 24 13.56 -8.46 6.98
CA GLN A 24 13.74 -7.08 7.41
C GLN A 24 12.85 -6.11 6.64
N GLU A 25 12.68 -6.33 5.34
CA GLU A 25 11.81 -5.53 4.49
C GLU A 25 10.33 -5.72 4.89
N PHE A 26 9.90 -6.96 5.15
CA PHE A 26 8.57 -7.26 5.65
C PHE A 26 8.32 -6.60 7.02
N ILE A 27 9.29 -6.68 7.94
CA ILE A 27 9.21 -6.02 9.24
C ILE A 27 9.15 -4.50 9.06
N ASN A 28 10.00 -3.89 8.23
CA ASN A 28 9.96 -2.45 8.00
C ASN A 28 8.64 -2.01 7.34
N ARG A 29 8.12 -2.79 6.37
CA ARG A 29 6.87 -2.48 5.67
C ARG A 29 5.65 -2.62 6.58
N PHE A 30 5.54 -3.73 7.33
CA PHE A 30 4.39 -3.99 8.20
C PHE A 30 4.49 -3.31 9.57
N GLN A 31 5.69 -3.14 10.12
CA GLN A 31 5.92 -2.63 11.48
C GLN A 31 6.26 -1.13 11.50
N LYS A 32 6.91 -0.58 10.45
CA LYS A 32 7.22 0.85 10.35
C LYS A 32 6.35 1.61 9.34
N GLY A 33 5.45 0.93 8.63
CA GLY A 33 4.63 1.56 7.60
C GLY A 33 5.46 2.14 6.46
N ALA A 34 6.63 1.56 6.20
CA ALA A 34 7.46 1.96 5.05
C ALA A 34 6.65 1.74 3.77
N MET A 35 6.43 2.82 3.02
CA MET A 35 5.74 2.76 1.73
C MET A 35 6.54 1.84 0.80
N PRO A 36 5.88 0.94 0.03
CA PRO A 36 6.58 0.08 -0.91
C PRO A 36 7.43 0.91 -1.88
N ASP A 37 8.64 0.44 -2.20
CA ASP A 37 9.49 1.09 -3.21
C ASP A 37 8.90 0.98 -4.63
N GLU A 38 8.14 -0.09 -4.90
CA GLU A 38 7.34 -0.25 -6.11
C GLU A 38 5.86 0.02 -5.79
N MET A 39 5.37 1.20 -6.16
CA MET A 39 3.94 1.53 -6.14
C MET A 39 3.45 1.90 -7.54
N PRO A 40 2.20 1.55 -7.89
CA PRO A 40 1.58 2.05 -9.11
C PRO A 40 1.48 3.58 -9.06
N GLU A 41 2.16 4.25 -9.99
CA GLU A 41 2.08 5.70 -10.15
C GLU A 41 1.00 6.07 -11.17
N PHE A 42 0.17 7.04 -10.81
CA PHE A 42 -0.87 7.58 -11.69
C PHE A 42 -0.64 9.08 -11.85
N THR A 43 -0.58 9.55 -13.10
CA THR A 43 -0.44 10.98 -13.41
C THR A 43 -1.78 11.54 -13.86
N PHE A 44 -2.20 12.63 -13.25
CA PHE A 44 -3.46 13.32 -13.53
C PHE A 44 -3.16 14.77 -13.96
N SER A 45 -3.69 15.22 -15.10
CA SER A 45 -3.31 16.48 -15.77
C SER A 45 -4.22 17.68 -15.48
N SER A 46 -5.21 17.56 -14.59
CA SER A 46 -6.19 18.62 -14.30
C SER A 46 -6.65 18.60 -12.85
N GLU A 47 -7.31 19.68 -12.38
CA GLU A 47 -8.01 19.68 -11.08
C GLU A 47 -9.15 18.66 -11.09
N ILE A 48 -8.88 17.46 -10.58
CA ILE A 48 -9.88 16.41 -10.43
C ILE A 48 -10.31 16.36 -8.97
N GLY A 49 -11.62 16.29 -8.73
CA GLY A 49 -12.14 16.04 -7.39
C GLY A 49 -11.61 14.72 -6.83
N LEU A 50 -11.27 14.69 -5.55
CA LEU A 50 -10.65 13.53 -4.90
C LEU A 50 -11.43 12.22 -5.11
N ALA A 51 -12.76 12.29 -5.03
CA ALA A 51 -13.62 11.11 -5.23
C ALA A 51 -13.45 10.51 -6.64
N THR A 52 -13.28 11.37 -7.64
CA THR A 52 -13.01 10.96 -9.03
C THR A 52 -11.58 10.43 -9.16
N LEU A 53 -10.60 11.09 -8.53
CA LEU A 53 -9.22 10.62 -8.51
C LEU A 53 -9.08 9.20 -7.93
N LEU A 54 -9.76 8.91 -6.81
CA LEU A 54 -9.76 7.58 -6.19
C LEU A 54 -10.37 6.52 -7.11
N LYS A 55 -11.40 6.88 -7.86
CA LYS A 55 -12.03 5.98 -8.83
C LYS A 55 -11.12 5.74 -10.04
N GLU A 56 -10.54 6.80 -10.61
CA GLU A 56 -9.64 6.72 -11.77
C GLU A 56 -8.34 5.96 -11.44
N ALA A 57 -7.84 6.08 -10.20
CA ALA A 57 -6.72 5.30 -9.70
C ALA A 57 -7.07 3.82 -9.43
N GLY A 58 -8.32 3.40 -9.64
CA GLY A 58 -8.77 2.03 -9.40
C GLY A 58 -8.84 1.62 -7.92
N LEU A 59 -8.76 2.59 -6.99
CA LEU A 59 -8.81 2.33 -5.55
C LEU A 59 -10.23 2.04 -5.05
N VAL A 60 -11.24 2.54 -5.77
CA VAL A 60 -12.68 2.35 -5.46
C VAL A 60 -13.49 2.20 -6.75
N PRO A 61 -14.59 1.42 -6.74
CA PRO A 61 -15.40 1.18 -7.93
C PRO A 61 -16.31 2.36 -8.32
N SER A 62 -16.57 3.31 -7.40
CA SER A 62 -17.40 4.49 -7.69
C SER A 62 -17.01 5.71 -6.84
N THR A 63 -17.38 6.89 -7.33
CA THR A 63 -17.20 8.16 -6.60
C THR A 63 -17.98 8.19 -5.28
N SER A 64 -19.17 7.60 -5.23
CA SER A 64 -19.97 7.48 -4.00
C SER A 64 -19.29 6.58 -2.95
N GLU A 65 -18.61 5.51 -3.38
CA GLU A 65 -17.78 4.69 -2.49
C GLU A 65 -16.52 5.43 -2.04
N ALA A 66 -15.92 6.23 -2.92
CA ALA A 66 -14.79 7.10 -2.57
C ALA A 66 -15.14 8.03 -1.40
N ILE A 67 -16.29 8.72 -1.50
CA ILE A 67 -16.79 9.64 -0.47
C ILE A 67 -17.06 8.90 0.84
N ARG A 68 -17.71 7.73 0.77
CA ARG A 68 -18.00 6.91 1.96
C ARG A 68 -16.72 6.43 2.64
N SER A 69 -15.74 5.97 1.87
CA SER A 69 -14.43 5.57 2.38
C SER A 69 -13.68 6.75 2.99
N ALA A 70 -13.78 7.95 2.41
CA ALA A 70 -13.21 9.16 3.01
C ALA A 70 -13.89 9.51 4.33
N GLN A 71 -15.23 9.52 4.39
CA GLN A 71 -16.00 9.78 5.62
C GLN A 71 -15.72 8.76 6.73
N GLN A 72 -15.56 7.48 6.36
CA GLN A 72 -15.17 6.42 7.29
C GLN A 72 -13.68 6.47 7.65
N GLY A 73 -12.89 7.27 6.94
CA GLY A 73 -11.48 7.45 7.24
C GLY A 73 -10.52 6.47 6.61
N GLY A 74 -10.96 5.74 5.59
CA GLY A 74 -10.15 4.84 4.78
C GLY A 74 -9.23 5.57 3.80
N VAL A 75 -9.41 6.88 3.58
CA VAL A 75 -8.58 7.68 2.69
C VAL A 75 -7.55 8.47 3.50
N LYS A 76 -6.28 8.33 3.13
CA LYS A 76 -5.15 9.08 3.71
C LYS A 76 -4.37 9.77 2.60
N ILE A 77 -4.07 11.05 2.79
CA ILE A 77 -3.21 11.83 1.89
C ILE A 77 -1.93 12.12 2.67
N ASN A 78 -0.77 11.69 2.16
CA ASN A 78 0.52 11.86 2.85
C ASN A 78 0.53 11.38 4.32
N GLY A 79 -0.24 10.33 4.62
CA GLY A 79 -0.40 9.79 5.98
C GLY A 79 -1.44 10.50 6.85
N GLU A 80 -1.94 11.66 6.42
CA GLU A 80 -3.00 12.38 7.12
C GLU A 80 -4.38 11.86 6.69
N LYS A 81 -5.20 11.54 7.68
CA LYS A 81 -6.55 11.02 7.45
C LYS A 81 -7.40 12.13 6.87
N LEU A 82 -7.90 11.94 5.66
CA LEU A 82 -8.84 12.89 5.09
C LEU A 82 -10.25 12.58 5.59
N VAL A 83 -10.91 13.60 6.11
CA VAL A 83 -12.35 13.56 6.41
C VAL A 83 -13.02 14.54 5.45
N MET A 84 -13.95 14.02 4.63
CA MET A 84 -14.77 14.81 3.71
C MET A 84 -16.11 15.18 4.35
#